data_AF-B8J6R1-F1
#
_entry.id   AF-B8J6R1-F1
#
_cell.length_a   1.000
_cell.length_b   1.000
_cell.length_c   1.000
_cell.angle_alpha   90.00
_cell.angle_beta   90.00
_cell.angle_gamma   90.00
#
_symmetry.space_group_name_H-M   'P 1'
#
loop_
_entity.id
_entity.type
_entity.pdbx_description
1 polymer ?
#
loop_
_entity_poly.entity_id
_entity_poly.type
_entity_poly.pdbx_seq_one_letter_code
_entity_poly.pdbx_strand_id
1 'polypeptide(L)'
;MRLRALAAAALALALAGCPFHPRQPVPGPREGEWSDLRAAATRRATLYDGLEHRATATATHLGLPEREARVRRLAAWLGWTAAELDARLATERAEAAAGEEFLLALYTANGKQNDLDAPRSIWRVAVRTDEGELLAAKVEVLDVDATLTGLFPYVGTFDVVYRVRFPSASPPLEGRPYVLAITSALGRMDLDFGVVPEPSRLESDPDL
;
A
#
# COMPACT_ATOMS: atom_id res chain seq x y z
N MET A 1 -6.85 24.14 -60.37
CA MET A 1 -6.87 24.57 -58.95
C MET A 1 -7.67 23.65 -58.02
N ARG A 2 -8.83 23.09 -58.42
CA ARG A 2 -9.68 22.26 -57.53
C ARG A 2 -9.06 20.92 -57.07
N LEU A 3 -8.27 20.23 -57.91
CA LEU A 3 -7.62 18.96 -57.52
C LEU A 3 -6.50 19.12 -56.47
N ARG A 4 -5.76 20.24 -56.47
CA ARG A 4 -4.69 20.49 -55.49
C ARG A 4 -5.26 20.81 -54.10
N ALA A 5 -6.43 21.45 -54.04
CA ALA A 5 -7.14 21.70 -52.79
C ALA A 5 -7.69 20.41 -52.16
N LEU A 6 -8.18 19.47 -52.99
CA LEU A 6 -8.66 18.16 -52.53
C LEU A 6 -7.52 17.26 -52.01
N ALA A 7 -6.36 17.28 -52.66
CA ALA A 7 -5.19 16.53 -52.21
C ALA A 7 -4.62 17.05 -50.87
N ALA A 8 -4.64 18.37 -50.65
CA ALA A 8 -4.20 18.97 -49.39
C ALA A 8 -5.16 18.67 -48.23
N ALA A 9 -6.47 18.63 -48.49
CA ALA A 9 -7.47 18.27 -47.48
C ALA A 9 -7.39 16.78 -47.07
N ALA A 10 -7.12 15.88 -48.03
CA ALA A 10 -6.93 14.46 -47.75
C ALA A 10 -5.67 14.17 -46.90
N LEU A 11 -4.58 14.93 -47.13
CA LEU A 11 -3.35 14.81 -46.35
C LEU A 11 -3.52 15.35 -44.91
N ALA A 12 -4.36 16.37 -44.71
CA ALA A 12 -4.68 16.91 -43.39
C ALA A 12 -5.54 15.96 -42.54
N LEU A 13 -6.43 15.16 -43.15
CA LEU A 13 -7.17 14.11 -42.42
C LEU A 13 -6.30 12.90 -42.05
N ALA A 14 -5.29 12.58 -42.86
CA ALA A 14 -4.35 11.48 -42.54
C ALA A 14 -3.38 11.82 -41.39
N LEU A 15 -3.24 13.11 -41.05
CA LEU A 15 -2.46 13.61 -39.90
C LEU A 15 -3.31 13.86 -38.65
N ALA A 16 -4.63 13.59 -38.70
CA ALA A 16 -5.50 13.64 -37.53
C ALA A 16 -5.25 12.42 -36.63
N GLY A 17 -4.12 12.47 -35.92
CA GLY A 17 -3.87 11.90 -34.59
C GLY A 17 -4.12 10.41 -34.39
N CYS A 18 -3.09 9.67 -33.99
CA CYS A 18 -3.28 8.46 -33.21
C CYS A 18 -4.30 8.76 -32.08
N PRO A 19 -5.36 7.94 -31.90
CA PRO A 19 -6.30 8.17 -30.83
C PRO A 19 -5.55 8.23 -29.51
N PHE A 20 -5.74 9.32 -28.77
CA PHE A 20 -5.21 9.47 -27.42
C PHE A 20 -5.88 8.38 -26.58
N HIS A 21 -5.17 7.30 -26.31
CA HIS A 21 -5.71 6.22 -25.49
C HIS A 21 -5.84 6.77 -24.06
N PRO A 22 -7.01 6.59 -23.42
CA PRO A 22 -7.16 7.02 -22.04
C PRO A 22 -6.12 6.30 -21.18
N ARG A 23 -5.53 7.01 -20.21
CA ARG A 23 -4.60 6.43 -19.24
C ARG A 23 -5.26 5.20 -18.61
N GLN A 24 -4.52 4.10 -18.51
CA GLN A 24 -4.95 2.90 -17.80
C GLN A 24 -3.96 2.60 -16.66
N PRO A 25 -4.42 2.03 -15.54
CA PRO A 25 -5.81 1.76 -15.22
C PRO A 25 -6.58 3.02 -14.79
N VAL A 26 -7.92 3.01 -14.93
CA VAL A 26 -8.81 4.05 -14.40
C VAL A 26 -9.65 3.46 -13.26
N PRO A 27 -9.73 4.12 -12.09
CA PRO A 27 -8.97 5.31 -11.69
C PRO A 27 -7.50 4.97 -11.43
N GLY A 28 -6.61 5.94 -11.58
CA GLY A 28 -5.17 5.75 -11.40
C GLY A 28 -4.78 5.38 -9.96
N PRO A 29 -3.52 4.91 -9.74
CA PRO A 29 -3.01 4.51 -8.40
C PRO A 29 -3.16 5.56 -7.28
N ARG A 30 -3.19 6.84 -7.63
CA ARG A 30 -3.26 7.99 -6.70
C ARG A 30 -4.60 8.74 -6.74
N GLU A 31 -5.64 8.12 -7.28
CA GLU A 31 -6.95 8.76 -7.48
C GLU A 31 -8.05 7.97 -6.78
N GLY A 32 -9.10 8.64 -6.29
CA GLY A 32 -10.36 8.05 -5.80
C GLY A 32 -10.30 7.41 -4.40
N GLU A 33 -11.44 6.89 -3.94
CA GLU A 33 -11.69 6.42 -2.56
C GLU A 33 -10.54 5.58 -1.95
N TRP A 34 -10.09 4.54 -2.66
CA TRP A 34 -8.96 3.71 -2.20
C TRP A 34 -7.69 4.51 -1.93
N SER A 35 -7.36 5.49 -2.77
CA SER A 35 -6.17 6.32 -2.60
C SER A 35 -6.24 7.12 -1.30
N ASP A 36 -7.40 7.73 -1.04
CA ASP A 36 -7.64 8.57 0.13
C ASP A 36 -7.59 7.74 1.42
N LEU A 37 -8.29 6.60 1.45
CA LEU A 37 -8.29 5.68 2.59
C LEU A 37 -6.91 5.08 2.84
N ARG A 38 -6.22 4.62 1.79
CA ARG A 38 -4.84 4.14 1.90
C ARG A 38 -3.93 5.22 2.48
N ALA A 39 -4.00 6.45 1.98
CA ALA A 39 -3.17 7.55 2.47
C ALA A 39 -3.43 7.82 3.96
N ALA A 40 -4.70 7.90 4.37
CA ALA A 40 -5.08 8.08 5.77
C ALA A 40 -4.61 6.93 6.68
N ALA A 41 -4.62 5.70 6.15
CA ALA A 41 -4.22 4.48 6.86
C ALA A 41 -2.74 4.11 6.69
N THR A 42 -1.88 4.98 6.10
CA THR A 42 -0.46 4.68 5.89
C THR A 42 0.44 5.48 6.82
N ARG A 43 1.46 4.83 7.39
CA ARG A 43 2.51 5.45 8.21
C ARG A 43 3.89 5.00 7.74
N ARG A 44 4.88 5.85 7.99
CA ARG A 44 6.29 5.58 7.67
C ARG A 44 7.18 5.95 8.84
N ALA A 45 8.19 5.14 9.09
CA ALA A 45 9.24 5.40 10.05
C ALA A 45 10.60 5.01 9.46
N THR A 46 11.64 5.75 9.84
CA THR A 46 13.01 5.54 9.36
C THR A 46 13.94 5.43 10.56
N LEU A 47 14.81 4.42 10.52
CA LEU A 47 15.84 4.18 11.52
C LEU A 47 17.18 4.69 11.02
N TYR A 48 17.79 5.58 11.80
CA TYR A 48 19.15 6.07 11.61
C TYR A 48 20.03 5.68 12.79
N ASP A 49 21.31 5.44 12.49
CA ASP A 49 22.40 5.28 13.46
C ASP A 49 23.45 6.37 13.17
N GLY A 50 23.34 7.49 13.89
CA GLY A 50 24.04 8.72 13.52
C GLY A 50 23.59 9.24 12.16
N LEU A 51 24.48 9.20 11.16
CA LEU A 51 24.19 9.57 9.77
C LEU A 51 23.90 8.36 8.88
N GLU A 52 24.05 7.14 9.40
CA GLU A 52 23.83 5.91 8.65
C GLU A 52 22.33 5.59 8.61
N HIS A 53 21.77 5.49 7.41
CA HIS A 53 20.43 4.95 7.22
C HIS A 53 20.45 3.43 7.42
N ARG A 54 19.68 2.92 8.39
CA ARG A 54 19.65 1.49 8.72
C ARG A 54 18.46 0.78 8.11
N ALA A 55 17.28 1.38 8.23
CA ALA A 55 16.03 0.79 7.77
C ALA A 55 14.96 1.86 7.52
N THR A 56 14.01 1.55 6.63
CA THR A 56 12.76 2.29 6.46
C THR A 56 11.62 1.29 6.46
N ALA A 57 10.57 1.59 7.21
CA ALA A 57 9.33 0.83 7.20
C ALA A 57 8.17 1.73 6.79
N THR A 58 7.35 1.27 5.85
CA THR A 58 6.08 1.92 5.47
C THR A 58 4.96 0.89 5.61
N ALA A 59 3.94 1.18 6.41
CA ALA A 59 2.83 0.26 6.66
C ALA A 59 1.50 0.92 6.36
N THR A 60 0.59 0.18 5.72
CA THR A 60 -0.83 0.53 5.63
C THR A 60 -1.63 -0.41 6.54
N HIS A 61 -2.40 0.14 7.48
CA HIS A 61 -3.41 -0.64 8.22
C HIS A 61 -4.57 -0.94 7.30
N LEU A 62 -4.94 -2.22 7.21
CA LEU A 62 -6.03 -2.69 6.37
C LEU A 62 -7.20 -3.06 7.27
N GLY A 63 -7.84 -2.01 7.82
CA GLY A 63 -9.14 -2.11 8.47
C GLY A 63 -10.24 -2.48 7.47
N LEU A 64 -11.47 -2.63 7.97
CA LEU A 64 -12.59 -3.02 7.10
C LEU A 64 -12.85 -1.98 5.97
N PRO A 65 -12.89 -0.67 6.23
CA PRO A 65 -13.10 0.32 5.17
C PRO A 65 -12.04 0.24 4.07
N GLU A 66 -10.76 0.12 4.45
CA GLU A 66 -9.63 0.05 3.52
C GLU A 66 -9.70 -1.22 2.68
N ARG A 67 -10.01 -2.37 3.30
CA ARG A 67 -10.15 -3.66 2.61
C ARG A 67 -11.26 -3.63 1.57
N GLU A 68 -12.43 -3.09 1.92
CA GLU A 68 -13.53 -2.99 0.97
C GLU A 68 -13.21 -2.04 -0.18
N ALA A 69 -12.61 -0.89 0.10
CA ALA A 69 -12.22 0.07 -0.93
C ALA A 69 -11.12 -0.50 -1.87
N ARG A 70 -10.16 -1.24 -1.33
CA ARG A 70 -9.15 -1.99 -2.11
C ARG A 70 -9.81 -3.00 -3.05
N VAL A 71 -10.80 -3.73 -2.56
CA VAL A 71 -11.54 -4.71 -3.36
C VAL A 71 -12.35 -4.05 -4.47
N ARG A 72 -13.04 -2.94 -4.19
CA ARG A 72 -13.74 -2.15 -5.23
C ARG A 72 -12.76 -1.60 -6.27
N ARG A 73 -11.56 -1.18 -5.84
CA ARG A 73 -10.49 -0.75 -6.76
C ARG A 73 -10.07 -1.87 -7.70
N LEU A 74 -9.80 -3.05 -7.15
CA LEU A 74 -9.44 -4.24 -7.94
C LEU A 74 -10.55 -4.64 -8.90
N ALA A 75 -11.80 -4.62 -8.44
CA ALA A 75 -12.96 -4.91 -9.29
C ALA A 75 -13.04 -3.97 -10.50
N ALA A 76 -12.80 -2.68 -10.29
CA ALA A 76 -12.78 -1.69 -11.37
C ALA A 76 -11.63 -1.95 -12.36
N TRP A 77 -10.43 -2.27 -11.88
CA TRP A 77 -9.26 -2.52 -12.73
C TRP A 77 -9.32 -3.83 -13.51
N LEU A 78 -9.88 -4.88 -12.89
CA LEU A 78 -9.92 -6.23 -13.45
C LEU A 78 -11.25 -6.54 -14.15
N GLY A 79 -12.21 -5.62 -14.12
CA GLY A 79 -13.51 -5.78 -14.78
C GLY A 79 -14.38 -6.87 -14.15
N TRP A 80 -14.34 -7.01 -12.82
CA TRP A 80 -15.12 -8.03 -12.12
C TRP A 80 -16.63 -7.81 -12.28
N THR A 81 -17.36 -8.92 -12.31
CA THR A 81 -18.82 -8.95 -12.19
C THR A 81 -19.25 -8.59 -10.77
N ALA A 82 -20.54 -8.24 -10.60
CA ALA A 82 -21.11 -7.97 -9.28
C ALA A 82 -20.98 -9.19 -8.34
N ALA A 83 -21.17 -10.41 -8.86
CA ALA A 83 -21.04 -11.63 -8.06
C ALA A 83 -19.61 -11.88 -7.56
N GLU A 84 -18.60 -11.63 -8.41
CA GLU A 84 -17.19 -11.73 -8.01
C GLU A 84 -16.82 -10.69 -6.96
N LEU A 85 -17.29 -9.45 -7.13
CA LEU A 85 -17.12 -8.39 -6.14
C LEU A 85 -17.74 -8.76 -4.79
N ASP A 86 -19.00 -9.20 -4.80
CA ASP A 86 -19.72 -9.57 -3.57
C ASP A 86 -19.05 -10.74 -2.84
N ALA A 87 -18.61 -11.76 -3.58
CA ALA A 87 -17.88 -12.89 -3.03
C ALA A 87 -16.54 -12.46 -2.38
N ARG A 88 -15.81 -11.55 -3.05
CA ARG A 88 -14.55 -11.04 -2.51
C ARG A 88 -14.77 -10.15 -1.28
N LEU A 89 -15.77 -9.28 -1.29
CA LEU A 89 -16.14 -8.45 -0.14
C LEU A 89 -16.55 -9.30 1.07
N ALA A 90 -17.31 -10.38 0.86
CA ALA A 90 -17.67 -11.31 1.93
C ALA A 90 -16.43 -11.96 2.57
N THR A 91 -15.42 -12.30 1.76
CA THR A 91 -14.15 -12.85 2.24
C THR A 91 -13.39 -11.82 3.08
N GLU A 92 -13.24 -10.58 2.60
CA GLU A 92 -12.54 -9.50 3.34
C GLU A 92 -13.21 -9.19 4.67
N ARG A 93 -14.56 -9.20 4.74
CA ARG A 93 -15.31 -9.02 5.99
C ARG A 93 -15.02 -10.12 7.00
N ALA A 94 -14.98 -11.37 6.55
CA ALA A 94 -14.64 -12.50 7.41
C ALA A 94 -13.19 -12.43 7.90
N GLU A 95 -12.25 -12.03 7.03
CA GLU A 95 -10.84 -11.86 7.39
C GLU A 95 -10.63 -10.70 8.38
N ALA A 96 -11.30 -9.56 8.18
CA ALA A 96 -11.25 -8.43 9.11
C ALA A 96 -11.82 -8.78 10.49
N ALA A 97 -12.85 -9.63 10.55
CA ALA A 97 -13.38 -10.13 11.82
C ALA A 97 -12.44 -11.11 12.54
N ALA A 98 -11.54 -11.77 11.81
CA ALA A 98 -10.59 -12.73 12.38
C ALA A 98 -9.36 -12.05 13.02
N GLY A 99 -9.01 -10.85 12.56
CA GLY A 99 -7.91 -10.08 13.12
C GLY A 99 -7.48 -8.89 12.28
N GLU A 100 -6.43 -8.22 12.77
CA GLU A 100 -5.89 -7.03 12.14
C GLU A 100 -4.84 -7.40 11.09
N GLU A 101 -4.75 -6.61 10.02
CA GLU A 101 -3.77 -6.81 8.96
C GLU A 101 -3.09 -5.50 8.60
N PHE A 102 -1.80 -5.61 8.33
CA PHE A 102 -0.99 -4.55 7.78
C PHE A 102 -0.29 -5.06 6.53
N LEU A 103 -0.26 -4.22 5.50
CA LEU A 103 0.70 -4.37 4.42
C LEU A 103 1.92 -3.52 4.77
N LEU A 104 3.07 -4.16 4.91
CA LEU A 104 4.31 -3.55 5.37
C LEU A 104 5.39 -3.67 4.30
N ALA A 105 5.88 -2.55 3.79
CA ALA A 105 7.11 -2.47 3.01
C ALA A 105 8.28 -2.18 3.95
N LEU A 106 9.30 -3.04 3.94
CA LEU A 106 10.53 -2.87 4.72
C LEU A 106 11.73 -2.82 3.78
N TYR A 107 12.52 -1.78 3.94
CA TYR A 107 13.88 -1.68 3.46
C TYR A 107 14.86 -1.72 4.64
N THR A 108 15.99 -2.39 4.44
CA THR A 108 17.15 -2.37 5.33
C THR A 108 18.41 -2.18 4.50
N ALA A 109 19.40 -1.46 5.03
CA ALA A 109 20.66 -1.20 4.33
C ALA A 109 21.45 -2.48 4.03
N ASN A 110 21.26 -3.53 4.83
CA ASN A 110 21.71 -4.88 4.53
C ASN A 110 20.51 -5.76 4.19
N GLY A 111 20.27 -6.00 2.90
CA GLY A 111 19.09 -6.73 2.43
C GLY A 111 18.89 -8.14 3.03
N LYS A 112 19.92 -8.76 3.64
CA LYS A 112 19.75 -10.00 4.42
C LYS A 112 18.90 -9.83 5.68
N GLN A 113 18.70 -8.58 6.12
CA GLN A 113 17.88 -8.19 7.25
C GLN A 113 16.48 -7.76 6.81
N ASN A 114 16.15 -7.82 5.51
CA ASN A 114 14.77 -7.79 5.06
C ASN A 114 14.19 -9.21 5.23
N ASP A 115 13.99 -9.64 6.47
CA ASP A 115 13.69 -11.03 6.82
C ASP A 115 12.57 -11.18 7.86
N LEU A 116 11.57 -10.29 7.87
CA LEU A 116 10.53 -10.26 8.91
C LEU A 116 9.71 -11.56 9.03
N ASP A 117 9.65 -12.37 7.96
CA ASP A 117 8.99 -13.67 7.92
C ASP A 117 9.88 -14.83 8.42
N ALA A 118 11.17 -14.58 8.62
CA ALA A 118 12.10 -15.62 9.05
C ALA A 118 11.82 -16.03 10.51
N PRO A 119 11.85 -17.35 10.84
CA PRO A 119 11.62 -17.83 12.21
C PRO A 119 12.58 -17.26 13.27
N ARG A 120 13.76 -16.80 12.84
CA ARG A 120 14.78 -16.17 13.68
C ARG A 120 15.17 -14.79 13.13
N SER A 121 14.19 -14.04 12.62
CA SER A 121 14.40 -12.66 12.24
C SER A 121 14.97 -11.87 13.40
N ILE A 122 15.82 -10.88 13.10
CA ILE A 122 16.26 -9.90 14.10
C ILE A 122 15.14 -8.94 14.50
N TRP A 123 14.05 -8.91 13.72
CA TRP A 123 12.93 -8.01 13.89
C TRP A 123 11.79 -8.67 14.66
N ARG A 124 11.15 -7.85 15.48
CA ARG A 124 9.92 -8.14 16.20
C ARG A 124 8.89 -7.08 15.83
N VAL A 125 7.73 -7.53 15.39
CA VAL A 125 6.60 -6.66 15.04
C VAL A 125 5.50 -6.80 16.08
N ALA A 126 5.04 -5.66 16.59
CA ALA A 126 3.98 -5.60 17.58
C ALA A 126 3.08 -4.38 17.36
N VAL A 127 1.80 -4.50 17.68
CA VAL A 127 0.91 -3.36 17.87
C VAL A 127 0.90 -3.01 19.35
N ARG A 128 1.10 -1.73 19.68
CA ARG A 128 1.00 -1.20 21.04
C ARG A 128 -0.21 -0.29 21.16
N THR A 129 -1.02 -0.56 22.17
CA THR A 129 -2.15 0.26 22.59
C THR A 129 -2.01 0.60 24.08
N ASP A 130 -2.94 1.39 24.62
CA ASP A 130 -2.95 1.69 26.05
C ASP A 130 -3.23 0.46 26.92
N GLU A 131 -3.86 -0.59 26.37
CA GLU A 131 -4.15 -1.84 27.07
C GLU A 131 -3.00 -2.85 27.04
N GLY A 132 -2.00 -2.65 26.17
CA GLY A 132 -0.85 -3.53 26.10
C GLY A 132 -0.28 -3.70 24.69
N GLU A 133 0.37 -4.83 24.48
CA GLU A 133 1.09 -5.13 23.26
C GLU A 133 0.60 -6.44 22.63
N LEU A 134 0.23 -6.38 21.36
CA LEU A 134 -0.22 -7.50 20.53
C LEU A 134 0.92 -7.88 19.58
N LEU A 135 1.39 -9.12 19.68
CA LEU A 135 2.41 -9.64 18.77
C LEU A 135 1.79 -10.07 17.44
N ALA A 136 2.55 -9.92 16.35
CA ALA A 136 2.15 -10.48 15.06
C ALA A 136 2.00 -12.00 15.19
N ALA A 137 0.82 -12.51 14.81
CA ALA A 137 0.53 -13.94 14.77
C ALA A 137 1.13 -14.59 13.53
N LYS A 138 1.24 -13.83 12.42
CA LYS A 138 1.81 -14.32 11.18
C LYS A 138 2.41 -13.20 10.35
N VAL A 139 3.56 -13.46 9.75
CA VAL A 139 4.23 -12.58 8.79
C VAL A 139 4.51 -13.41 7.54
N GLU A 140 4.10 -12.91 6.38
CA GLU A 140 4.29 -13.57 5.09
C GLU A 140 4.84 -12.58 4.08
N VAL A 141 5.90 -12.95 3.35
CA VAL A 141 6.35 -12.17 2.20
C VAL A 141 5.29 -12.23 1.10
N LEU A 142 5.10 -11.09 0.42
CA LEU A 142 4.25 -10.97 -0.75
C LEU A 142 5.10 -10.72 -1.99
N ASP A 143 4.67 -11.30 -3.12
CA ASP A 143 5.26 -10.98 -4.41
C ASP A 143 4.91 -9.54 -4.82
N VAL A 144 5.93 -8.78 -5.24
CA VAL A 144 5.76 -7.41 -5.72
C VAL A 144 5.48 -7.45 -7.22
N ASP A 145 4.20 -7.40 -7.59
CA ASP A 145 3.75 -7.33 -8.98
C ASP A 145 3.16 -5.95 -9.34
N ALA A 146 2.71 -5.82 -10.59
CA ALA A 146 2.09 -4.58 -11.09
C ALA A 146 0.79 -4.20 -10.35
N THR A 147 0.06 -5.19 -9.83
CA THR A 147 -1.17 -4.95 -9.07
C THR A 147 -0.84 -4.42 -7.67
N LEU A 148 0.12 -5.02 -6.98
CA LEU A 148 0.56 -4.60 -5.65
C LEU A 148 1.15 -3.18 -5.71
N THR A 149 2.05 -2.92 -6.66
CA THR A 149 2.64 -1.58 -6.86
C THR A 149 1.60 -0.55 -7.30
N GLY A 150 0.60 -0.94 -8.07
CA GLY A 150 -0.55 -0.09 -8.40
C GLY A 150 -1.39 0.26 -7.16
N LEU A 151 -1.67 -0.72 -6.29
CA LEU A 151 -2.44 -0.50 -5.06
C LEU A 151 -1.63 0.29 -4.02
N PHE A 152 -0.33 0.06 -3.92
CA PHE A 152 0.58 0.62 -2.92
C PHE A 152 1.78 1.29 -3.60
N PRO A 153 1.60 2.48 -4.18
CA PRO A 153 2.62 3.14 -5.01
C PRO A 153 3.81 3.69 -4.22
N TYR A 154 3.84 3.51 -2.89
CA TYR A 154 4.99 3.84 -2.05
C TYR A 154 6.02 2.70 -1.96
N VAL A 155 5.70 1.51 -2.48
CA VAL A 155 6.60 0.35 -2.48
C VAL A 155 7.73 0.60 -3.47
N GLY A 156 8.94 0.74 -2.95
CA GLY A 156 10.14 0.97 -3.73
C GLY A 156 10.78 -0.33 -4.24
N THR A 157 11.73 -0.17 -5.18
CA THR A 157 12.44 -1.28 -5.83
C THR A 157 13.23 -2.17 -4.86
N PHE A 158 13.67 -1.62 -3.73
CA PHE A 158 14.49 -2.33 -2.73
C PHE A 158 13.71 -2.78 -1.50
N ASP A 159 12.40 -2.54 -1.47
CA ASP A 159 11.54 -2.99 -0.37
C ASP A 159 11.25 -4.49 -0.50
N VAL A 160 11.17 -5.17 0.64
CA VAL A 160 10.45 -6.44 0.74
C VAL A 160 9.10 -6.15 1.37
N VAL A 161 8.03 -6.66 0.74
CA VAL A 161 6.65 -6.42 1.19
C VAL A 161 6.13 -7.63 1.95
N TYR A 162 5.47 -7.36 3.06
CA TYR A 162 4.93 -8.36 3.96
C TYR A 162 3.45 -8.13 4.21
N ARG A 163 2.70 -9.23 4.31
CA ARG A 163 1.41 -9.27 4.99
C ARG A 163 1.65 -9.64 6.45
N VAL A 164 1.37 -8.69 7.35
CA VAL A 164 1.51 -8.88 8.79
C VAL A 164 0.12 -9.00 9.39
N ARG A 165 -0.16 -10.12 10.07
CA ARG A 165 -1.45 -10.40 10.70
C ARG A 165 -1.31 -10.49 12.21
N PHE A 166 -2.27 -9.88 12.89
CA PHE A 166 -2.40 -9.92 14.35
C PHE A 166 -3.73 -10.61 14.71
N PRO A 167 -3.82 -11.21 15.91
CA PRO A 167 -5.13 -11.63 16.43
C PRO A 167 -6.06 -10.41 16.55
N SER A 168 -7.37 -10.65 16.59
CA SER A 168 -8.35 -9.58 16.84
C SER A 168 -8.01 -8.83 18.12
N ALA A 169 -7.87 -7.50 18.01
CA ALA A 169 -7.78 -6.64 19.17
C ALA A 169 -9.17 -6.56 19.84
N SER A 170 -9.18 -6.46 21.17
CA SER A 170 -10.39 -6.22 21.95
C SER A 170 -10.12 -5.08 22.93
N PRO A 171 -10.55 -3.84 22.63
CA PRO A 171 -11.40 -3.45 21.49
C PRO A 171 -10.63 -3.36 20.15
N PRO A 172 -11.33 -3.35 18.99
CA PRO A 172 -10.71 -3.21 17.66
C PRO A 172 -9.80 -1.98 17.54
N LEU A 173 -8.80 -2.03 16.65
CA LEU A 173 -7.87 -0.92 16.45
C LEU A 173 -8.49 0.27 15.70
N GLU A 174 -9.59 0.05 14.97
CA GLU A 174 -10.25 1.08 14.20
C GLU A 174 -10.75 2.23 15.10
N GLY A 175 -10.48 3.48 14.68
CA GLY A 175 -10.95 4.69 15.36
C GLY A 175 -10.22 5.03 16.66
N ARG A 176 -9.11 4.36 16.98
CA ARG A 176 -8.34 4.62 18.20
C ARG A 176 -6.83 4.75 17.94
N PRO A 177 -6.08 5.48 18.77
CA PRO A 177 -4.64 5.60 18.62
C PRO A 177 -3.94 4.29 18.99
N TYR A 178 -2.93 3.92 18.20
CA TYR A 178 -2.04 2.80 18.45
C TYR A 178 -0.72 3.00 17.69
N VAL A 179 0.30 2.23 18.04
CA VAL A 179 1.60 2.25 17.38
C VAL A 179 1.93 0.86 16.84
N LEU A 180 2.24 0.77 15.55
CA LEU A 180 2.90 -0.41 14.99
C LEU A 180 4.41 -0.27 15.23
N ALA A 181 4.94 -1.05 16.16
CA ALA A 181 6.33 -1.04 16.56
C ALA A 181 7.10 -2.16 15.85
N ILE A 182 8.18 -1.79 15.15
CA ILE A 182 9.14 -2.71 14.54
C ILE A 182 10.46 -2.53 15.29
N THR A 183 10.88 -3.56 16.01
CA THR A 183 12.01 -3.51 16.94
C THR A 183 13.04 -4.58 16.63
N SER A 184 14.32 -4.25 16.73
CA SER A 184 15.43 -5.20 16.61
C SER A 184 16.63 -4.75 17.43
N ALA A 185 17.73 -5.50 17.35
CA ALA A 185 19.03 -5.08 17.89
C ALA A 185 19.59 -3.82 17.20
N LEU A 186 19.10 -3.46 16.01
CA LEU A 186 19.51 -2.24 15.30
C LEU A 186 18.80 -0.99 15.82
N GLY A 187 17.64 -1.15 16.46
CA GLY A 187 16.84 -0.05 16.98
C GLY A 187 15.34 -0.28 16.87
N ARG A 188 14.59 0.81 16.82
CA ARG A 188 13.12 0.81 16.82
C ARG A 188 12.58 1.78 15.78
N MET A 189 11.58 1.34 15.04
CA MET A 189 10.74 2.16 14.17
C MET A 189 9.31 2.07 14.72
N ASP A 190 8.79 3.20 15.20
CA ASP A 190 7.43 3.32 15.71
C ASP A 190 6.58 4.05 14.66
N LEU A 191 5.60 3.35 14.09
CA LEU A 191 4.65 3.89 13.13
C LEU A 191 3.38 4.28 13.90
N ASP A 192 3.17 5.58 14.13
CA ASP A 192 2.11 6.12 14.98
C ASP A 192 0.82 6.36 14.20
N PHE A 193 -0.21 5.57 14.50
CA PHE A 193 -1.55 5.66 13.90
C PHE A 193 -2.52 6.54 14.71
N GLY A 194 -2.07 7.13 15.83
CA GLY A 194 -2.82 8.14 16.59
C GLY A 194 -2.71 9.56 16.01
N VAL A 195 -1.71 9.81 15.13
CA VAL A 195 -1.49 11.11 14.49
C VAL A 195 -1.99 11.06 13.04
N VAL A 196 -2.75 12.08 12.63
CA VAL A 196 -3.16 12.26 11.21
C VAL A 196 -1.90 12.54 10.38
N PRO A 197 -1.64 11.81 9.29
CA PRO A 197 -0.44 12.01 8.51
C PRO A 197 -0.47 13.38 7.83
N GLU A 198 0.61 14.16 7.97
CA GLU A 198 0.81 15.38 7.20
C GLU A 198 0.87 15.04 5.70
N PRO A 199 0.08 15.70 4.83
CA PRO A 199 -0.04 15.35 3.41
C PRO A 199 1.23 15.55 2.56
N SER A 200 2.37 15.97 3.14
CA SER A 200 3.52 16.51 2.40
C SER A 200 4.82 15.69 2.41
N ARG A 201 4.81 14.41 2.82
CA ARG A 201 6.05 13.57 2.80
C ARG A 201 5.95 12.21 2.12
N LEU A 202 4.76 11.69 1.86
CA LEU A 202 4.61 10.37 1.21
C LEU A 202 4.33 10.48 -0.29
N GLU A 203 3.86 11.63 -0.77
CA GLU A 203 3.41 11.81 -2.15
C GLU A 203 4.31 12.75 -2.99
N SER A 204 5.22 13.48 -2.35
CA SER A 204 5.99 14.55 -2.97
C SER A 204 7.40 14.18 -3.43
N ASP A 205 7.79 12.90 -3.36
CA ASP A 205 9.09 12.46 -3.86
C ASP A 205 8.93 11.73 -5.19
N PRO A 206 9.08 12.43 -6.34
CA PRO A 206 9.07 11.81 -7.66
C PRO A 206 10.39 11.07 -7.97
N ASP A 207 11.40 11.15 -7.11
CA ASP A 207 12.74 10.57 -7.31
C ASP A 207 13.03 9.35 -6.38
N LEU A 208 11.97 8.68 -5.91
CA LEU A 208 12.04 7.31 -5.36
C LEU A 208 11.25 6.31 -6.22
#